data_AF-A0A914T949-F1
#
_entry.id   AF-A0A914T949-F1
#
_cell.length_a   1.000
_cell.length_b   1.000
_cell.length_c   1.000
_cell.angle_alpha   90.00
_cell.angle_beta   90.00
_cell.angle_gamma   90.00
#
_symmetry.space_group_name_H-M   'P 1'
#
loop_
_entity.id
_entity.type
_entity.pdbx_description
1 polymer ?
#
loop_
_entity_poly.entity_id
_entity_poly.type
_entity_poly.pdbx_seq_one_letter_code
_entity_poly.pdbx_strand_id
1 'polypeptide(L)'
;MYIRLGCYNWSKYRLMIGFLVVIGLIVLLLLNINCANEKYCISSKLNRLPSNNEIDENILDVYRKQIPQRQQYLLQVPESNDYSVLYNTLVPEVFCRNLVRIGFIGDGGKWICNPLNVQSSHECVVYSLGIRDDPSFEEEFQRFTGNKCLLRSFDKDAQNSSTIQRISAANGKFMKALIAGKTNELMNHFTFKDIMNRFGDKRVDILKIDIEGAEFDIQDELISVPICQILIEIHGKTSKEALQLLQKFSTSGFYLFSYEINGFNHECAEYGFIHQDCFKNYDIKTIYGKYLS
;
A
#
# COMPACT_ATOMS: atom_id res chain seq x y z
N MET A 1 60.21 34.68 -47.39
CA MET A 1 60.37 33.34 -47.99
C MET A 1 59.01 32.66 -47.96
N TYR A 2 58.37 32.51 -49.12
CA TYR A 2 57.02 31.94 -49.28
C TYR A 2 57.03 30.43 -49.02
N ILE A 3 56.09 29.92 -48.22
CA ILE A 3 55.67 28.52 -48.24
C ILE A 3 54.24 28.47 -48.79
N ARG A 4 54.07 27.82 -49.95
CA ARG A 4 52.78 27.52 -50.57
C ARG A 4 52.03 26.48 -49.71
N LEU A 5 50.86 26.83 -49.18
CA LEU A 5 49.88 25.86 -48.69
C LEU A 5 48.87 25.60 -49.82
N GLY A 6 48.83 24.35 -50.27
CA GLY A 6 48.02 23.92 -51.41
C GLY A 6 46.51 24.01 -51.13
N CYS A 7 45.78 24.57 -52.09
CA CYS A 7 44.33 24.49 -52.14
C CYS A 7 43.89 23.03 -52.32
N TYR A 8 43.37 22.40 -51.28
CA TYR A 8 42.69 21.11 -51.40
C TYR A 8 41.33 21.30 -52.08
N ASN A 9 41.10 20.54 -53.15
CA ASN A 9 39.90 20.60 -53.96
C ASN A 9 38.74 19.85 -53.26
N TRP A 10 37.91 20.57 -52.50
CA TRP A 10 36.75 20.03 -51.75
C TRP A 10 35.60 19.51 -52.63
N SER A 11 35.67 19.67 -53.95
CA SER A 11 34.62 19.18 -54.88
C SER A 11 34.50 17.66 -54.89
N LYS A 12 35.59 16.90 -54.63
CA LYS A 12 35.56 15.43 -54.59
C LYS A 12 34.88 14.86 -53.35
N TYR A 13 34.89 15.58 -52.23
CA TYR A 13 34.30 15.10 -50.97
C TYR A 13 32.82 15.49 -50.81
N ARG A 14 32.35 16.53 -51.50
CA ARG A 14 30.92 16.89 -51.51
C ARG A 14 30.02 15.78 -52.07
N LEU A 15 30.47 15.11 -53.14
CA LEU A 15 29.76 13.96 -53.71
C LEU A 15 29.77 12.77 -52.76
N MET A 16 30.89 12.44 -52.12
CA MET A 16 30.97 11.34 -51.16
C MET A 16 30.12 11.58 -49.91
N ILE A 17 30.13 12.78 -49.35
CA ILE A 17 29.31 13.12 -48.17
C ILE A 17 27.83 13.11 -48.52
N GLY A 18 27.45 13.66 -49.69
CA GLY A 18 26.07 13.57 -50.20
C GLY A 18 25.62 12.12 -50.38
N PHE A 19 26.48 11.26 -50.93
CA PHE A 19 26.18 9.83 -51.12
C PHE A 19 26.00 9.09 -49.78
N LEU A 20 26.84 9.37 -48.78
CA LEU A 20 26.74 8.77 -47.45
C LEU A 20 25.48 9.20 -46.69
N VAL A 21 25.06 10.47 -46.83
CA VAL A 21 23.81 10.97 -46.24
C VAL A 21 22.59 10.34 -46.92
N VAL A 22 22.61 10.21 -48.25
CA VAL A 22 21.53 9.54 -49.00
C VAL A 22 21.45 8.06 -48.65
N ILE A 23 22.59 7.35 -48.54
CA ILE A 23 22.62 5.96 -48.07
C ILE A 23 22.08 5.86 -46.64
N GLY A 24 22.48 6.77 -45.73
CA GLY A 24 21.97 6.79 -44.35
C GLY A 24 20.45 7.00 -44.28
N LEU A 25 19.91 7.91 -45.09
CA LEU A 25 18.47 8.15 -45.19
C LEU A 25 17.73 6.96 -45.83
N ILE A 26 18.31 6.32 -46.84
CA ILE A 26 17.75 5.10 -47.45
C ILE A 26 17.76 3.94 -46.44
N VAL A 27 18.81 3.78 -45.64
CA VAL A 27 18.87 2.76 -44.58
C VAL A 27 17.84 3.04 -43.49
N LEU A 28 17.66 4.30 -43.06
CA LEU A 28 16.60 4.69 -42.12
C LEU A 28 15.19 4.48 -42.69
N LEU A 29 14.98 4.77 -43.98
CA LEU A 29 13.73 4.46 -44.68
C LEU A 29 13.51 2.96 -44.79
N LEU A 30 14.53 2.15 -45.13
CA LEU A 30 14.42 0.70 -45.18
C LEU A 30 14.19 0.07 -43.80
N LEU A 31 14.79 0.62 -42.73
CA LEU A 31 14.53 0.22 -41.35
C LEU A 31 13.11 0.59 -40.90
N ASN A 32 12.59 1.76 -41.31
CA ASN A 32 11.20 2.15 -41.05
C ASN A 32 10.18 1.38 -41.92
N ILE A 33 10.55 1.01 -43.16
CA ILE A 33 9.71 0.22 -44.06
C ILE A 33 9.60 -1.24 -43.58
N ASN A 34 10.61 -1.76 -42.88
CA ASN A 34 10.53 -3.08 -42.25
C ASN A 34 9.54 -3.17 -41.07
N CYS A 35 9.00 -2.06 -40.59
CA CYS A 35 7.91 -2.08 -39.60
C CYS A 35 6.51 -2.01 -40.25
N ALA A 36 6.42 -1.85 -41.58
CA ALA A 36 5.16 -1.64 -42.30
C ALA A 36 4.66 -2.88 -43.07
N ASN A 37 5.44 -3.97 -43.14
CA ASN A 37 5.02 -5.23 -43.77
C ASN A 37 4.67 -6.29 -42.71
N GLU A 38 3.37 -6.48 -42.50
CA GLU A 38 2.67 -7.33 -41.50
C GLU A 38 3.02 -8.85 -41.48
N LYS A 39 4.17 -9.31 -42.00
CA LYS A 39 4.52 -10.75 -42.02
C LYS A 39 5.78 -11.15 -41.27
N TYR A 40 6.60 -10.21 -40.81
CA TYR A 40 7.86 -10.50 -40.10
C TYR A 40 8.06 -9.67 -38.83
N CYS A 41 6.99 -9.18 -38.19
CA CYS A 41 7.06 -9.06 -36.75
C CYS A 41 7.27 -10.47 -36.22
N ILE A 42 8.43 -10.72 -35.60
CA ILE A 42 8.60 -11.87 -34.72
C ILE A 42 7.49 -11.73 -33.70
N SER A 43 6.38 -12.42 -33.93
CA SER A 43 5.51 -12.87 -32.87
C SER A 43 6.44 -13.72 -32.03
N SER A 44 7.06 -13.07 -31.03
CA SER A 44 7.10 -13.74 -29.76
C SER A 44 5.64 -14.12 -29.54
N LYS A 45 5.36 -15.41 -29.74
CA LYS A 45 4.57 -16.11 -28.75
C LYS A 45 5.32 -15.91 -27.42
N LEU A 46 5.28 -14.69 -26.88
CA LEU A 46 4.79 -14.57 -25.53
C LEU A 46 3.47 -15.31 -25.65
N ASN A 47 3.50 -16.58 -25.25
CA ASN A 47 2.33 -17.17 -24.65
C ASN A 47 1.85 -16.04 -23.72
N ARG A 48 0.76 -15.37 -24.09
CA ARG A 48 0.03 -14.60 -23.09
C ARG A 48 -0.22 -15.67 -22.06
N LEU A 49 0.57 -15.63 -20.98
CA LEU A 49 0.28 -16.41 -19.80
C LEU A 49 -1.22 -16.20 -19.60
N PRO A 50 -1.99 -17.30 -19.46
CA PRO A 50 -3.43 -17.18 -19.37
C PRO A 50 -3.73 -16.06 -18.39
N SER A 51 -4.60 -15.13 -18.80
CA SER A 51 -5.06 -13.99 -18.00
C SER A 51 -5.89 -14.45 -16.80
N ASN A 52 -5.72 -15.69 -16.36
CA ASN A 52 -6.27 -16.22 -15.15
C ASN A 52 -5.47 -15.57 -14.04
N ASN A 53 -5.96 -14.42 -13.62
CA ASN A 53 -5.58 -13.74 -12.38
C ASN A 53 -5.98 -14.55 -11.13
N GLU A 54 -6.10 -15.87 -11.26
CA GLU A 54 -6.48 -16.84 -10.26
C GLU A 54 -5.24 -17.67 -9.94
N ILE A 55 -4.98 -17.84 -8.65
CA ILE A 55 -3.83 -18.62 -8.17
C ILE A 55 -4.09 -20.10 -8.43
N ASP A 56 -3.03 -20.83 -8.81
CA ASP A 56 -3.08 -22.27 -9.06
C ASP A 56 -3.66 -23.02 -7.84
N GLU A 57 -4.60 -23.94 -8.09
CA GLU A 57 -5.31 -24.67 -7.03
C GLU A 57 -4.35 -25.51 -6.17
N ASN A 58 -3.23 -25.99 -6.71
CA ASN A 58 -2.22 -26.71 -5.92
C ASN A 58 -1.50 -25.78 -4.93
N ILE A 59 -1.32 -24.51 -5.28
CA ILE A 59 -0.78 -23.50 -4.35
C ILE A 59 -1.79 -23.24 -3.24
N LEU A 60 -3.08 -23.09 -3.58
CA LEU A 60 -4.14 -22.90 -2.58
C LEU A 60 -4.27 -24.10 -1.64
N ASP A 61 -4.13 -25.31 -2.15
CA ASP A 61 -4.12 -26.54 -1.36
C ASP A 61 -3.00 -26.55 -0.30
N VAL A 62 -1.81 -26.03 -0.61
CA VAL A 62 -0.72 -25.88 0.37
C VAL A 62 -1.14 -24.96 1.52
N TYR A 63 -1.70 -23.80 1.23
CA TYR A 63 -2.18 -22.87 2.26
C TYR A 63 -3.25 -23.50 3.14
N ARG A 64 -4.26 -24.15 2.52
CA ARG A 64 -5.37 -24.79 3.25
C ARG A 64 -4.90 -25.92 4.16
N LYS A 65 -3.98 -26.77 3.69
CA LYS A 65 -3.40 -27.86 4.50
C LYS A 65 -2.61 -27.36 5.70
N GLN A 66 -2.03 -26.17 5.62
CA GLN A 66 -1.26 -25.57 6.72
C GLN A 66 -2.14 -24.90 7.79
N ILE A 67 -3.43 -24.64 7.54
CA ILE A 67 -4.31 -23.93 8.49
C ILE A 67 -4.31 -24.58 9.88
N PRO A 68 -4.54 -25.91 10.05
CA PRO A 68 -4.59 -26.51 11.38
C PRO A 68 -3.25 -26.43 12.10
N GLN A 69 -2.14 -26.58 11.36
CA GLN A 69 -0.81 -26.46 11.92
C GLN A 69 -0.55 -25.03 12.40
N ARG A 70 -0.88 -24.02 11.60
CA ARG A 70 -0.74 -22.61 12.00
C ARG A 70 -1.54 -22.30 13.26
N GLN A 71 -2.80 -22.75 13.33
CA GLN A 71 -3.63 -22.61 14.53
C GLN A 71 -2.96 -23.26 15.76
N GLN A 72 -2.35 -24.44 15.63
CA GLN A 72 -1.60 -25.09 16.72
C GLN A 72 -0.35 -24.30 17.16
N TYR A 73 0.36 -23.65 16.24
CA TYR A 73 1.49 -22.79 16.59
C TYR A 73 1.02 -21.50 17.27
N LEU A 74 -0.11 -20.92 16.86
CA LEU A 74 -0.67 -19.72 17.51
C LEU A 74 -1.04 -19.98 18.98
N LEU A 75 -1.43 -21.20 19.35
CA LEU A 75 -1.67 -21.58 20.75
C LEU A 75 -0.39 -21.54 21.61
N GLN A 76 0.79 -21.64 20.98
CA GLN A 76 2.10 -21.65 21.63
C GLN A 76 2.73 -20.26 21.74
N VAL A 77 2.07 -19.21 21.21
CA VAL A 77 2.55 -17.83 21.35
C VAL A 77 2.59 -17.46 22.84
N PRO A 78 3.77 -17.08 23.36
CA PRO A 78 3.95 -16.86 24.79
C PRO A 78 3.41 -15.49 25.24
N GLU A 79 3.06 -15.38 26.52
CA GLU A 79 2.80 -14.09 27.17
C GLU A 79 4.12 -13.43 27.56
N SER A 80 4.88 -12.99 26.55
CA SER A 80 6.19 -12.34 26.71
C SER A 80 6.53 -11.49 25.49
N ASN A 81 7.68 -10.80 25.52
CA ASN A 81 8.20 -10.04 24.39
C ASN A 81 8.91 -10.93 23.34
N ASP A 82 8.77 -12.26 23.42
CA ASP A 82 9.23 -13.17 22.35
C ASP A 82 8.15 -13.30 21.27
N TYR A 83 8.40 -12.69 20.12
CA TYR A 83 7.52 -12.70 18.94
C TYR A 83 7.85 -13.81 17.93
N SER A 84 8.85 -14.65 18.19
CA SER A 84 9.35 -15.64 17.22
C SER A 84 8.26 -16.58 16.72
N VAL A 85 7.45 -17.15 17.62
CA VAL A 85 6.36 -18.06 17.25
C VAL A 85 5.31 -17.32 16.43
N LEU A 86 4.91 -16.11 16.84
CA LEU A 86 3.92 -15.31 16.12
C LEU A 86 4.41 -15.01 14.69
N TYR A 87 5.59 -14.40 14.56
CA TYR A 87 6.11 -13.96 13.26
C TYR A 87 6.42 -15.09 12.28
N ASN A 88 6.86 -16.26 12.76
CA ASN A 88 7.06 -17.43 11.90
C ASN A 88 5.75 -18.12 11.48
N THR A 89 4.64 -17.83 12.18
CA THR A 89 3.32 -18.45 11.92
C THR A 89 2.47 -17.63 10.96
N LEU A 90 2.75 -16.34 10.79
CA LEU A 90 1.95 -15.46 9.94
C LEU A 90 2.18 -15.68 8.45
N VAL A 91 1.09 -15.63 7.69
CA VAL A 91 1.03 -15.51 6.22
C VAL A 91 -0.24 -14.72 5.84
N PRO A 92 -0.30 -14.10 4.64
CA PRO A 92 -1.55 -13.56 4.14
C PRO A 92 -2.67 -14.61 4.09
N GLU A 93 -3.88 -14.22 4.47
CA GLU A 93 -5.10 -15.02 4.39
C GLU A 93 -5.85 -14.79 3.06
N VAL A 94 -5.55 -13.69 2.36
CA VAL A 94 -6.08 -13.35 1.03
C VAL A 94 -4.98 -12.92 0.07
N PHE A 95 -5.20 -13.13 -1.22
CA PHE A 95 -4.32 -12.61 -2.25
C PHE A 95 -4.72 -11.19 -2.66
N CYS A 96 -3.79 -10.26 -2.51
CA CYS A 96 -3.92 -8.92 -3.07
C CYS A 96 -3.07 -8.78 -4.33
N ARG A 97 -3.70 -8.52 -5.48
CA ARG A 97 -2.97 -8.39 -6.76
C ARG A 97 -2.06 -7.17 -6.80
N ASN A 98 -2.58 -5.97 -6.49
CA ASN A 98 -1.80 -4.74 -6.48
C ASN A 98 -1.55 -4.32 -5.02
N LEU A 99 -0.69 -5.07 -4.36
CA LEU A 99 -0.17 -4.73 -3.04
C LEU A 99 0.96 -3.70 -3.20
N VAL A 100 0.81 -2.53 -2.60
CA VAL A 100 1.77 -1.42 -2.71
C VAL A 100 2.04 -0.84 -1.33
N ARG A 101 3.30 -0.52 -1.03
CA ARG A 101 3.71 0.22 0.16
C ARG A 101 3.73 1.71 -0.17
N ILE A 102 3.00 2.52 0.59
CA ILE A 102 2.84 3.97 0.38
C ILE A 102 3.39 4.72 1.59
N GLY A 103 4.05 5.86 1.38
CA GLY A 103 4.65 6.69 2.41
C GLY A 103 6.16 6.51 2.49
N PHE A 104 6.76 7.01 3.57
CA PHE A 104 8.21 7.01 3.73
C PHE A 104 8.83 5.61 3.59
N ILE A 105 9.98 5.55 2.92
CA ILE A 105 10.77 4.32 2.79
C ILE A 105 11.53 4.12 4.10
N GLY A 106 11.02 3.23 4.95
CA GLY A 106 11.44 3.07 6.33
C GLY A 106 10.23 3.10 7.26
N ASP A 107 10.40 3.67 8.45
CA ASP A 107 9.31 3.84 9.41
C ASP A 107 8.21 4.78 8.88
N GLY A 108 6.94 4.44 9.13
CA GLY A 108 5.76 5.27 8.80
C GLY A 108 4.99 4.93 7.52
N GLY A 109 5.62 4.31 6.52
CA GLY A 109 4.92 3.89 5.28
C GLY A 109 4.16 2.58 5.44
N LYS A 110 2.94 2.45 4.91
CA LYS A 110 2.07 1.28 5.14
C LYS A 110 1.73 0.52 3.83
N TRP A 111 1.54 -0.80 3.94
CA TRP A 111 1.09 -1.66 2.83
C TRP A 111 -0.42 -1.56 2.59
N ILE A 112 -0.83 -1.28 1.35
CA ILE A 112 -2.25 -1.14 0.97
C ILE A 112 -2.61 -2.09 -0.15
N CYS A 113 -3.77 -2.72 -0.03
CA CYS A 113 -4.29 -3.56 -1.09
C CYS A 113 -5.14 -2.78 -2.10
N ASN A 114 -4.78 -2.85 -3.39
CA ASN A 114 -5.51 -2.24 -4.51
C ASN A 114 -5.96 -0.78 -4.27
N PRO A 115 -5.04 0.14 -3.91
CA PRO A 115 -5.38 1.52 -3.50
C PRO A 115 -6.15 2.34 -4.55
N LEU A 116 -6.03 2.02 -5.84
CA LEU A 116 -6.78 2.73 -6.91
C LEU A 116 -8.28 2.43 -6.90
N ASN A 117 -8.67 1.27 -6.37
CA ASN A 117 -10.07 0.85 -6.40
C ASN A 117 -10.96 1.69 -5.48
N VAL A 118 -10.38 2.40 -4.52
CA VAL A 118 -11.09 3.24 -3.55
C VAL A 118 -11.97 4.32 -4.20
N GLN A 119 -11.68 4.70 -5.45
CA GLN A 119 -12.39 5.74 -6.19
C GLN A 119 -13.59 5.23 -6.99
N SER A 120 -13.77 3.91 -7.09
CA SER A 120 -14.61 3.32 -8.15
C SER A 120 -16.11 3.31 -7.81
N SER A 121 -16.49 3.56 -6.56
CA SER A 121 -17.85 3.30 -6.07
C SER A 121 -18.51 4.43 -5.27
N HIS A 122 -17.76 5.37 -4.69
CA HIS A 122 -18.26 6.46 -3.84
C HIS A 122 -17.15 7.48 -3.55
N GLU A 123 -17.49 8.53 -2.80
CA GLU A 123 -16.51 9.40 -2.15
C GLU A 123 -15.63 8.57 -1.20
N CYS A 124 -14.33 8.56 -1.46
CA CYS A 124 -13.33 7.81 -0.71
C CYS A 124 -13.07 8.48 0.64
N VAL A 125 -13.04 7.72 1.74
CA VAL A 125 -12.77 8.25 3.08
C VAL A 125 -11.50 7.63 3.66
N VAL A 126 -10.53 8.48 4.02
CA VAL A 126 -9.24 8.06 4.60
C VAL A 126 -9.09 8.68 5.99
N TYR A 127 -8.81 7.84 6.97
CA TYR A 127 -8.44 8.24 8.31
C TYR A 127 -6.99 7.86 8.56
N SER A 128 -6.19 8.80 9.06
CA SER A 128 -4.84 8.55 9.53
C SER A 128 -4.67 9.04 10.96
N LEU A 129 -4.41 8.10 11.86
CA LEU A 129 -4.27 8.33 13.30
C LEU A 129 -2.78 8.24 13.67
N GLY A 130 -2.27 9.28 14.31
CA GLY A 130 -0.87 9.42 14.71
C GLY A 130 0.03 9.71 13.52
N ILE A 131 0.04 10.96 13.09
CA ILE A 131 0.85 11.43 11.96
C ILE A 131 2.23 11.93 12.39
N ARG A 132 2.40 12.35 13.66
CA ARG A 132 3.69 12.68 14.30
C ARG A 132 4.65 13.50 13.42
N ASP A 133 4.16 14.61 12.88
CA ASP A 133 4.87 15.53 11.99
C ASP A 133 5.42 14.93 10.68
N ASP A 134 5.03 13.71 10.33
CA ASP A 134 5.35 13.07 9.05
C ASP A 134 4.08 12.76 8.24
N PRO A 135 3.66 13.68 7.34
CA PRO A 135 2.51 13.46 6.47
C PRO A 135 2.88 12.67 5.19
N SER A 136 3.98 11.91 5.18
CA SER A 136 4.50 11.25 3.97
C SER A 136 3.50 10.27 3.35
N PHE A 137 2.88 9.43 4.19
CA PHE A 137 1.84 8.49 3.78
C PHE A 137 0.65 9.22 3.17
N GLU A 138 0.16 10.26 3.84
CA GLU A 138 -1.04 11.00 3.47
C GLU A 138 -0.88 11.71 2.13
N GLU A 139 0.26 12.38 1.94
CA GLU A 139 0.58 13.08 0.70
C GLU A 139 0.73 12.12 -0.47
N GLU A 140 1.45 11.00 -0.26
CA GLU A 140 1.67 10.03 -1.32
C GLU A 140 0.38 9.29 -1.67
N PHE A 141 -0.42 8.90 -0.67
CA PHE A 141 -1.72 8.26 -0.90
C PHE A 141 -2.66 9.17 -1.68
N GLN A 142 -2.77 10.44 -1.28
CA GLN A 142 -3.60 11.41 -2.01
C GLN A 142 -3.07 11.62 -3.42
N ARG A 143 -1.77 11.79 -3.63
CA ARG A 143 -1.19 11.91 -4.97
C ARG A 143 -1.50 10.68 -5.82
N PHE A 144 -1.33 9.49 -5.26
CA PHE A 144 -1.60 8.21 -5.93
C PHE A 144 -3.08 8.06 -6.30
N THR A 145 -3.98 8.63 -5.48
CA THR A 145 -5.43 8.63 -5.71
C THR A 145 -5.96 9.90 -6.36
N GLY A 146 -5.09 10.74 -6.92
CA GLY A 146 -5.49 11.97 -7.62
C GLY A 146 -6.20 13.00 -6.71
N ASN A 147 -5.89 13.01 -5.42
CA ASN A 147 -6.40 13.90 -4.37
C ASN A 147 -7.93 13.85 -4.19
N LYS A 148 -8.57 12.73 -4.53
CA LYS A 148 -10.04 12.60 -4.52
C LYS A 148 -10.63 12.14 -3.20
N CYS A 149 -9.82 11.63 -2.28
CA CYS A 149 -10.29 11.13 -1.01
C CYS A 149 -10.52 12.27 -0.01
N LEU A 150 -11.52 12.11 0.86
CA LEU A 150 -11.65 12.87 2.09
C LEU A 150 -10.61 12.37 3.08
N LEU A 151 -9.46 13.04 3.13
CA LEU A 151 -8.39 12.72 4.06
C LEU A 151 -8.59 13.43 5.40
N ARG A 152 -8.57 12.65 6.48
CA ARG A 152 -8.66 13.14 7.85
C ARG A 152 -7.48 12.62 8.64
N SER A 153 -6.67 13.56 9.11
CA SER A 153 -5.43 13.29 9.83
C SER A 153 -5.57 13.73 11.28
N PHE A 154 -5.12 12.89 12.20
CA PHE A 154 -5.28 13.09 13.63
C PHE A 154 -3.98 12.84 14.36
N ASP A 155 -3.76 13.60 15.42
CA ASP A 155 -2.66 13.39 16.35
C ASP A 155 -3.02 13.95 17.72
N LYS A 156 -2.53 13.30 18.79
CA LYS A 156 -2.71 13.82 20.15
C LYS A 156 -1.96 15.13 20.38
N ASP A 157 -0.87 15.33 19.63
CA ASP A 157 -0.01 16.50 19.71
C ASP A 157 -0.32 17.52 18.61
N ALA A 158 0.01 18.78 18.89
CA ALA A 158 -0.06 19.82 17.87
C ALA A 158 1.06 19.59 16.85
N GLN A 159 0.75 19.81 15.57
CA GLN A 159 1.67 19.59 14.46
C GLN A 159 2.30 20.90 14.02
N ASN A 160 3.47 20.82 13.40
CA ASN A 160 4.13 21.97 12.82
C ASN A 160 3.28 22.58 11.70
N SER A 161 3.41 23.90 11.52
CA SER A 161 2.65 24.64 10.50
C SER A 161 2.91 24.12 9.09
N SER A 162 4.14 23.67 8.80
CA SER A 162 4.52 23.01 7.54
C SER A 162 3.75 21.71 7.33
N THR A 163 3.63 20.87 8.36
CA THR A 163 2.85 19.62 8.32
C THR A 163 1.38 19.89 8.03
N ILE A 164 0.77 20.86 8.72
CA ILE A 164 -0.63 21.24 8.50
C ILE A 164 -0.85 21.76 7.07
N GLN A 165 0.08 22.58 6.55
CA GLN A 165 0.02 23.07 5.17
C GLN A 165 0.13 21.95 4.14
N ARG A 166 1.03 20.98 4.37
CA ARG A 166 1.21 19.79 3.54
C ARG A 166 -0.05 18.93 3.48
N ILE A 167 -0.66 18.66 4.63
CA ILE A 167 -1.95 17.94 4.70
C ILE A 167 -3.05 18.71 3.94
N SER A 168 -3.15 20.02 4.13
CA SER A 168 -4.13 20.85 3.42
C SER A 168 -3.90 20.84 1.90
N ALA A 169 -2.65 20.92 1.45
CA ALA A 169 -2.28 20.82 0.04
C ALA A 169 -2.61 19.45 -0.57
N ALA A 170 -2.62 18.40 0.25
CA ALA A 170 -3.07 17.05 -0.09
C ALA A 170 -4.60 16.86 0.01
N ASN A 171 -5.40 17.94 0.01
CA ASN A 171 -6.86 17.89 0.20
C ASN A 171 -7.28 17.21 1.51
N GLY A 172 -6.46 17.33 2.54
CA GLY A 172 -6.68 16.75 3.86
C GLY A 172 -7.11 17.78 4.90
N LYS A 173 -7.66 17.28 6.01
CA LYS A 173 -7.97 18.06 7.21
C LYS A 173 -7.21 17.48 8.39
N PHE A 174 -6.53 18.34 9.13
CA PHE A 174 -5.90 17.97 10.40
C PHE A 174 -6.81 18.35 11.58
N MET A 175 -6.91 17.46 12.56
CA MET A 175 -7.55 17.72 13.85
C MET A 175 -6.67 17.17 14.98
N LYS A 176 -6.29 18.02 15.93
CA LYS A 176 -5.66 17.57 17.17
C LYS A 176 -6.67 16.80 18.00
N ALA A 177 -6.43 15.51 18.19
CA ALA A 177 -7.31 14.60 18.91
C ALA A 177 -6.52 13.40 19.42
N LEU A 178 -6.72 13.04 20.69
CA LEU A 178 -6.33 11.75 21.21
C LEU A 178 -7.49 10.77 21.02
N ILE A 179 -7.23 9.65 20.34
CA ILE A 179 -8.23 8.61 20.14
C ILE A 179 -8.27 7.74 21.39
N ALA A 180 -9.44 7.61 22.01
CA ALA A 180 -9.62 6.90 23.28
C ALA A 180 -10.95 6.16 23.34
N GLY A 181 -11.07 5.19 24.26
CA GLY A 181 -12.34 4.47 24.48
C GLY A 181 -13.50 5.32 25.01
N LYS A 182 -13.29 6.59 25.38
CA LYS A 182 -14.35 7.52 25.79
C LYS A 182 -14.05 8.96 25.38
N THR A 183 -15.09 9.65 24.88
CA THR A 183 -15.01 11.07 24.54
C THR A 183 -14.98 11.97 25.77
N ASN A 184 -14.04 12.90 25.76
CA ASN A 184 -13.94 14.03 26.66
C ASN A 184 -13.44 15.25 25.85
N GLU A 185 -14.39 16.06 25.38
CA GLU A 185 -14.09 17.19 24.49
C GLU A 185 -13.17 18.22 25.13
N LEU A 186 -13.24 18.41 26.45
CA LEU A 186 -12.38 19.36 27.18
C LEU A 186 -10.90 18.99 27.09
N MET A 187 -10.61 17.69 26.94
CA MET A 187 -9.26 17.15 26.82
C MET A 187 -8.86 16.84 25.37
N ASN A 188 -9.74 17.11 24.39
CA ASN A 188 -9.63 16.62 23.02
C ASN A 188 -9.46 15.09 22.93
N HIS A 189 -10.08 14.35 23.84
CA HIS A 189 -10.17 12.89 23.74
C HIS A 189 -11.47 12.54 23.03
N PHE A 190 -11.40 11.67 22.03
CA PHE A 190 -12.56 11.29 21.25
C PHE A 190 -12.54 9.79 20.98
N THR A 191 -13.70 9.16 21.03
CA THR A 191 -13.86 7.84 20.44
C THR A 191 -13.82 7.94 18.91
N PHE A 192 -13.41 6.88 18.24
CA PHE A 192 -13.32 6.85 16.78
C PHE A 192 -14.67 7.14 16.10
N LYS A 193 -15.75 6.57 16.64
CA LYS A 193 -17.14 6.77 16.22
C LYS A 193 -17.59 8.23 16.37
N ASP A 194 -17.21 8.90 17.46
CA ASP A 194 -17.55 10.31 17.66
C ASP A 194 -16.83 11.21 16.63
N ILE A 195 -15.60 10.86 16.26
CA ILE A 195 -14.91 11.54 15.16
C ILE A 195 -15.62 11.29 13.82
N MET A 196 -15.98 10.04 13.51
CA MET A 196 -16.76 9.73 12.29
C MET A 196 -18.06 10.55 12.25
N ASN A 197 -18.80 10.59 13.36
CA ASN A 197 -20.04 11.38 13.47
C ASN A 197 -19.79 12.89 13.24
N ARG A 198 -18.72 13.44 13.82
CA ARG A 198 -18.34 14.86 13.69
C ARG A 198 -18.05 15.25 12.25
N PHE A 199 -17.45 14.36 11.47
CA PHE A 199 -17.17 14.59 10.06
C PHE A 199 -18.30 14.12 9.11
N GLY A 200 -19.34 13.48 9.63
CA GLY A 200 -20.47 12.98 8.86
C GLY A 200 -20.18 11.69 8.08
N ASP A 201 -19.13 10.96 8.44
CA ASP A 201 -18.72 9.74 7.74
C ASP A 201 -19.49 8.53 8.20
N LYS A 202 -19.95 7.77 7.21
CA LYS A 202 -20.68 6.52 7.43
C LYS A 202 -19.81 5.29 7.21
N ARG A 203 -18.60 5.46 6.68
CA ARG A 203 -17.65 4.39 6.37
C ARG A 203 -16.24 4.96 6.24
N VAL A 204 -15.26 4.08 6.41
CA VAL A 204 -13.85 4.40 6.20
C VAL A 204 -13.28 3.39 5.21
N ASP A 205 -12.65 3.88 4.16
CA ASP A 205 -12.06 3.01 3.16
C ASP A 205 -10.67 2.54 3.56
N ILE A 206 -9.85 3.47 4.03
CA ILE A 206 -8.50 3.22 4.53
C ILE A 206 -8.38 3.85 5.91
N LEU A 207 -8.04 3.04 6.91
CA LEU A 207 -7.72 3.49 8.27
C LEU A 207 -6.26 3.16 8.57
N LYS A 208 -5.38 4.18 8.58
CA LYS A 208 -4.02 4.08 9.13
C LYS A 208 -4.05 4.33 10.65
N ILE A 209 -3.38 3.47 11.41
CA ILE A 209 -3.29 3.54 12.86
C ILE A 209 -1.83 3.35 13.28
N ASP A 210 -1.30 4.34 13.96
CA ASP A 210 0.05 4.34 14.51
C ASP A 210 0.03 5.28 15.73
N ILE A 211 -0.43 4.76 16.87
CA ILE A 211 -0.80 5.59 18.05
C ILE A 211 -0.11 5.12 19.33
N GLU A 212 1.07 4.50 19.18
CA GLU A 212 2.04 4.27 20.25
C GLU A 212 1.45 3.53 21.48
N GLY A 213 0.73 2.43 21.24
CA GLY A 213 0.20 1.53 22.26
C GLY A 213 -1.30 1.69 22.54
N ALA A 214 -1.91 2.80 22.10
CA ALA A 214 -3.36 3.00 22.25
C ALA A 214 -4.20 2.12 21.30
N GLU A 215 -3.57 1.32 20.44
CA GLU A 215 -4.27 0.40 19.52
C GLU A 215 -5.14 -0.61 20.27
N PHE A 216 -4.69 -1.05 21.46
CA PHE A 216 -5.40 -2.00 22.30
C PHE A 216 -6.65 -1.42 22.99
N ASP A 217 -6.73 -0.09 23.11
CA ASP A 217 -7.82 0.59 23.80
C ASP A 217 -9.01 0.85 22.88
N ILE A 218 -8.77 0.91 21.56
CA ILE A 218 -9.77 1.31 20.56
C ILE A 218 -10.31 0.13 19.74
N GLN A 219 -9.71 -1.05 19.88
CA GLN A 219 -10.02 -2.24 19.09
C GLN A 219 -11.50 -2.64 19.05
N ASP A 220 -12.24 -2.53 20.17
CA ASP A 220 -13.68 -2.86 20.25
C ASP A 220 -14.53 -1.89 19.42
N GLU A 221 -14.13 -0.63 19.38
CA GLU A 221 -14.82 0.37 18.61
C GLU A 221 -14.53 0.20 17.12
N LEU A 222 -13.28 -0.08 16.75
CA LEU A 222 -12.88 -0.27 15.36
C LEU A 222 -13.67 -1.39 14.68
N ILE A 223 -13.88 -2.52 15.35
CA ILE A 223 -14.66 -3.64 14.79
C ILE A 223 -16.17 -3.36 14.71
N SER A 224 -16.65 -2.30 15.38
CA SER A 224 -18.07 -1.92 15.40
C SER A 224 -18.45 -0.92 14.30
N VAL A 225 -17.48 -0.41 13.54
CA VAL A 225 -17.67 0.57 12.48
C VAL A 225 -17.31 0.00 11.11
N PRO A 226 -17.97 0.45 10.03
CA PRO A 226 -17.70 -0.06 8.69
C PRO A 226 -16.39 0.49 8.13
N ILE A 227 -15.32 -0.29 8.28
CA ILE A 227 -13.98 -0.03 7.74
C ILE A 227 -13.65 -1.08 6.68
N CYS A 228 -13.13 -0.65 5.52
CA CYS A 228 -12.68 -1.59 4.50
C CYS A 228 -11.26 -2.12 4.73
N GLN A 229 -10.27 -1.24 4.90
CA GLN A 229 -8.90 -1.65 5.19
C GLN A 229 -8.37 -0.99 6.46
N ILE A 230 -7.74 -1.79 7.31
CA ILE A 230 -7.01 -1.34 8.50
C ILE A 230 -5.52 -1.55 8.25
N LEU A 231 -4.75 -0.48 8.38
CA LEU A 231 -3.30 -0.45 8.28
C LEU A 231 -2.79 -0.05 9.66
N ILE A 232 -2.38 -1.02 10.46
CA ILE A 232 -2.10 -0.80 11.88
C ILE A 232 -0.67 -1.21 12.22
N GLU A 233 0.04 -0.35 12.93
CA GLU A 233 1.24 -0.74 13.64
C GLU A 233 0.87 -1.10 15.08
N ILE A 234 1.24 -2.31 15.50
CA ILE A 234 0.99 -2.77 16.86
C ILE A 234 2.26 -2.57 17.68
N HIS A 235 2.16 -1.75 18.73
CA HIS A 235 3.29 -1.37 19.59
C HIS A 235 3.37 -2.18 20.89
N GLY A 236 4.55 -2.72 21.20
CA GLY A 236 5.14 -2.71 22.55
C GLY A 236 4.34 -3.38 23.68
N LYS A 237 3.85 -4.60 23.42
CA LYS A 237 3.21 -5.44 24.44
C LYS A 237 3.78 -6.86 24.38
N THR A 238 3.07 -7.84 24.93
CA THR A 238 3.42 -9.24 24.72
C THR A 238 2.99 -9.72 23.33
N SER A 239 3.68 -10.70 22.77
CA SER A 239 3.27 -11.35 21.53
C SER A 239 1.89 -12.02 21.65
N LYS A 240 1.49 -12.41 22.87
CA LYS A 240 0.12 -12.90 23.17
C LYS A 240 -0.94 -11.83 22.97
N GLU A 241 -0.73 -10.61 23.46
CA GLU A 241 -1.67 -9.51 23.29
C GLU A 241 -1.75 -9.06 21.83
N ALA A 242 -0.61 -9.01 21.13
CA ALA A 242 -0.59 -8.76 19.70
C ALA A 242 -1.43 -9.80 18.96
N LEU A 243 -1.23 -11.09 19.23
CA LEU A 243 -2.05 -12.16 18.68
C LEU A 243 -3.54 -11.92 18.96
N GLN A 244 -3.93 -11.66 20.21
CA GLN A 244 -5.34 -11.43 20.57
C GLN A 244 -5.98 -10.31 19.75
N LEU A 245 -5.26 -9.21 19.49
CA LEU A 245 -5.73 -8.13 18.63
C LEU A 245 -5.91 -8.59 17.18
N LEU A 246 -4.96 -9.34 16.61
CA LEU A 246 -5.09 -9.92 15.26
C LEU A 246 -6.29 -10.87 15.16
N GLN A 247 -6.50 -11.73 16.17
CA GLN A 247 -7.64 -12.65 16.22
C GLN A 247 -8.97 -11.89 16.35
N LYS A 248 -9.00 -10.77 17.07
CA LYS A 248 -10.17 -9.91 17.19
C LYS A 248 -10.59 -9.32 15.84
N PHE A 249 -9.64 -8.79 15.07
CA PHE A 249 -9.93 -8.36 13.71
C PHE A 249 -10.42 -9.52 12.84
N SER A 250 -9.73 -10.66 12.91
CA SER A 250 -10.07 -11.84 12.11
C SER A 250 -11.50 -12.34 12.38
N THR A 251 -11.86 -12.53 13.65
CA THR A 251 -13.21 -12.94 14.08
C THR A 251 -14.29 -11.91 13.73
N SER A 252 -13.91 -10.64 13.55
CA SER A 252 -14.80 -9.56 13.13
C SER A 252 -14.91 -9.38 11.61
N GLY A 253 -14.48 -10.37 10.82
CA GLY A 253 -14.66 -10.37 9.35
C GLY A 253 -13.49 -9.78 8.55
N PHE A 254 -12.41 -9.37 9.22
CA PHE A 254 -11.19 -8.96 8.53
C PHE A 254 -10.32 -10.18 8.16
N TYR A 255 -9.51 -10.00 7.12
CA TYR A 255 -8.52 -10.96 6.64
C TYR A 255 -7.17 -10.28 6.52
N LEU A 256 -6.12 -10.94 7.00
CA LEU A 256 -4.75 -10.43 6.87
C LEU A 256 -4.33 -10.49 5.39
N PHE A 257 -3.86 -9.38 4.81
CA PHE A 257 -3.31 -9.36 3.46
C PHE A 257 -1.81 -9.05 3.43
N SER A 258 -1.26 -8.42 4.47
CA SER A 258 0.17 -8.11 4.58
C SER A 258 0.57 -7.96 6.05
N TYR A 259 1.85 -8.23 6.35
CA TYR A 259 2.48 -7.83 7.60
C TYR A 259 3.96 -7.51 7.35
N GLU A 260 4.50 -6.57 8.12
CA GLU A 260 5.90 -6.14 8.04
C GLU A 260 6.47 -6.06 9.46
N ILE A 261 7.45 -6.91 9.75
CA ILE A 261 8.15 -6.88 11.05
C ILE A 261 9.02 -5.64 11.07
N ASN A 262 8.92 -4.84 12.13
CA ASN A 262 9.73 -3.63 12.25
C ASN A 262 11.20 -4.01 12.45
N GLY A 263 12.05 -3.56 11.53
CA GLY A 263 13.49 -3.89 11.54
C GLY A 263 14.29 -3.21 12.66
N PHE A 264 13.74 -2.19 13.32
CA PHE A 264 14.36 -1.50 14.45
C PHE A 264 13.91 -2.06 15.80
N ASN A 265 12.66 -2.50 15.91
CA ASN A 265 12.12 -3.07 17.13
C ASN A 265 11.22 -4.28 16.84
N HIS A 266 11.67 -5.48 17.20
CA HIS A 266 10.92 -6.73 16.98
C HIS A 266 9.69 -6.88 17.89
N GLU A 267 9.42 -5.93 18.78
CA GLU A 267 8.14 -5.85 19.52
C GLU A 267 7.06 -5.06 18.76
N CYS A 268 7.43 -4.46 17.61
CA CYS A 268 6.54 -3.72 16.74
C CYS A 268 6.43 -4.42 15.37
N ALA A 269 5.24 -4.39 14.79
CA ALA A 269 5.02 -4.82 13.42
C ALA A 269 3.81 -4.12 12.81
N GLU A 270 3.87 -3.89 11.52
CA GLU A 270 2.75 -3.39 10.73
C GLU A 270 1.90 -4.55 10.20
N TYR A 271 0.60 -4.34 10.16
CA TYR A 271 -0.38 -5.29 9.65
C TYR A 271 -1.38 -4.60 8.74
N GLY A 272 -1.68 -5.25 7.62
CA GLY A 272 -2.70 -4.84 6.67
C GLY A 272 -3.86 -5.82 6.67
N PHE A 273 -5.05 -5.35 7.00
CA PHE A 273 -6.29 -6.13 7.04
C PHE A 273 -7.32 -5.60 6.06
N ILE A 274 -8.11 -6.48 5.47
CA ILE A 274 -9.25 -6.13 4.63
C ILE A 274 -10.53 -6.84 5.09
N HIS A 275 -11.62 -6.08 5.22
CA HIS A 275 -12.93 -6.62 5.58
C HIS A 275 -13.57 -7.37 4.40
N GLN A 276 -14.18 -8.51 4.67
CA GLN A 276 -14.81 -9.37 3.65
C GLN A 276 -15.89 -8.65 2.82
N ASP A 277 -16.64 -7.72 3.42
CA ASP A 277 -17.66 -6.94 2.71
C ASP A 277 -17.07 -6.03 1.63
N CYS A 278 -15.76 -5.74 1.71
CA CYS A 278 -15.05 -4.91 0.76
C CYS A 278 -14.30 -5.70 -0.32
N PHE A 279 -14.32 -7.04 -0.28
CA PHE A 279 -13.60 -7.89 -1.26
C PHE A 279 -13.94 -7.54 -2.71
N LYS A 280 -15.23 -7.37 -3.01
CA LYS A 280 -15.67 -6.98 -4.36
C LYS A 280 -15.10 -5.63 -4.78
N ASN A 281 -15.13 -4.64 -3.89
CA ASN A 281 -14.68 -3.28 -4.19
C ASN A 281 -13.16 -3.25 -4.43
N TYR A 282 -12.40 -4.06 -3.71
CA TYR A 282 -10.94 -4.15 -3.82
C TYR A 282 -10.43 -5.31 -4.68
N ASP A 283 -11.25 -5.89 -5.57
CA ASP A 283 -10.88 -7.02 -6.47
C ASP A 283 -10.22 -8.22 -5.76
N ILE A 284 -10.63 -8.52 -4.52
CA ILE A 284 -10.19 -9.73 -3.81
C ILE A 284 -11.00 -10.91 -4.33
N LYS A 285 -10.33 -11.80 -5.06
CA LYS A 285 -10.93 -12.99 -5.68
C LYS A 285 -10.48 -14.30 -5.03
N THR A 286 -9.38 -14.28 -4.30
CA THR A 286 -8.72 -15.49 -3.80
C THR A 286 -8.47 -15.38 -2.31
N ILE A 287 -9.01 -16.34 -1.58
CA ILE A 287 -8.77 -16.55 -0.14
C ILE A 287 -7.83 -17.74 -0.01
N TYR A 288 -6.67 -17.54 0.61
CA TYR A 288 -5.71 -18.61 0.90
C TYR A 288 -6.23 -19.53 2.02
N GLY A 289 -6.82 -18.93 3.04
CA GLY A 289 -7.30 -19.62 4.22
C GLY A 289 -7.35 -18.69 5.41
N LYS A 290 -8.27 -18.94 6.33
CA LYS A 290 -8.41 -18.18 7.57
C LYS A 290 -7.89 -19.02 8.73
N TYR A 291 -6.84 -18.53 9.41
CA TYR A 291 -6.18 -19.28 10.49
C TYR A 291 -6.01 -18.44 11.76
N LEU A 292 -6.22 -17.13 11.69
CA LEU A 292 -6.23 -16.26 12.87
C LEU A 292 -7.52 -16.42 13.70
N SER A 293 -8.62 -16.88 13.10
CA SER A 293 -9.89 -17.22 13.77
C SER A 293 -10.17 -18.72 13.79
#